data_AF-A0AA96WPH4-F1
#
_entry.id   AF-A0AA96WPH4-F1
#
_cell.length_a   1.000
_cell.length_b   1.000
_cell.length_c   1.000
_cell.angle_alpha   90.00
_cell.angle_beta   90.00
_cell.angle_gamma   90.00
#
_symmetry.space_group_name_H-M   'P 1'
#
loop_
_entity.id
_entity.type
_entity.pdbx_description
1 polymer ?
#
loop_
_entity_poly.entity_id
_entity_poly.type
_entity_poly.pdbx_seq_one_letter_code
_entity_poly.pdbx_strand_id
1 'polypeptide(L)'
;MKRLNDRAFNLLQTEIRRCLGANGIGQVQAELALRRLEKLRQQTGSPVMESELQAAISDLIPQANPKVFSQAAKINRPASKFWARLKFGTALLVLGAGTVGVANLPIPGIRNVVLKEAPFLLAPTHMSMHHHYRSAIALIEQADQLVNQATAFEDHEFGAEKVKAAQTHLDQLPVSLLEDPEDYCNAAGCSFTTDEFRVARQTVARMEAKLFQEKNAQTRFEQSNQRLAESIRMIDNGALGDDRARALADWRSAIDALDQLPKTTLAGRLAQNKITALERDFRAIVGSNPKN
;
A
#
# COMPACT_ATOMS: atom_id res chain seq x y z
N MET A 1 1.94 50.83 -4.84
CA MET A 1 3.17 50.38 -4.15
C MET A 1 4.24 51.45 -4.35
N LYS A 2 5.00 51.82 -3.30
CA LYS A 2 6.15 52.72 -3.43
C LYS A 2 7.16 52.10 -4.41
N ARG A 3 7.75 52.86 -5.33
CA ARG A 3 8.76 52.32 -6.26
C ARG A 3 10.04 51.91 -5.53
N LEU A 4 10.39 52.59 -4.43
CA LEU A 4 11.48 52.23 -3.54
C LEU A 4 10.95 51.97 -2.12
N ASN A 5 11.21 50.78 -1.58
CA ASN A 5 10.77 50.43 -0.23
C ASN A 5 11.73 50.97 0.85
N ASP A 6 11.24 51.05 2.08
CA ASP A 6 11.95 51.72 3.18
C ASP A 6 13.24 50.95 3.58
N ARG A 7 13.29 49.63 3.37
CA ARG A 7 14.48 48.81 3.64
C ARG A 7 15.61 49.06 2.63
N ALA A 8 15.28 49.11 1.34
CA ALA A 8 16.24 49.42 0.28
C ALA A 8 16.73 50.86 0.39
N PHE A 9 15.84 51.80 0.76
CA PHE A 9 16.22 53.18 1.03
C PHE A 9 17.24 53.31 2.17
N ASN A 10 17.02 52.63 3.31
CA ASN A 10 17.93 52.69 4.45
C ASN A 10 19.33 52.13 4.12
N LEU A 11 19.39 51.06 3.30
CA LEU A 11 20.65 50.50 2.83
C LEU A 11 21.44 51.50 1.98
N LEU A 12 20.76 52.17 1.03
CA LEU A 12 21.39 53.18 0.16
C LEU A 12 21.79 54.43 0.93
N GLN A 13 20.98 54.87 1.90
CA GLN A 13 21.31 56.01 2.77
C GLN A 13 22.60 55.77 3.56
N THR A 14 22.79 54.55 4.06
CA THR A 14 24.00 54.16 4.79
C THR A 14 25.22 54.23 3.88
N GLU A 15 25.09 53.76 2.64
CA GLU A 15 26.18 53.78 1.65
C GLU A 15 26.53 55.20 1.17
N ILE A 16 25.54 56.06 0.94
CA ILE A 16 25.75 57.48 0.59
C ILE A 16 26.56 58.19 1.68
N ARG A 17 26.17 58.00 2.95
CA ARG A 17 26.86 58.61 4.09
C ARG A 17 28.28 58.06 4.26
N ARG A 18 28.48 56.77 3.99
CA ARG A 18 29.82 56.14 4.00
C ARG A 18 30.74 56.73 2.93
N CYS A 19 30.22 57.00 1.73
CA CYS A 19 31.04 57.45 0.60
C CYS A 19 31.40 58.94 0.67
N LEU A 20 30.54 59.79 1.26
CA LEU A 20 30.66 61.24 1.11
C LEU A 20 31.29 62.00 2.29
N GLY A 21 31.62 61.34 3.40
CA GLY A 21 32.35 61.97 4.53
C GLY A 21 31.64 63.20 5.15
N ALA A 22 32.23 63.80 6.19
CA ALA A 22 31.60 64.90 6.94
C ALA A 22 32.00 66.31 6.43
N ASN A 23 32.68 66.42 5.28
CA ASN A 23 33.16 67.69 4.74
C ASN A 23 32.01 68.47 4.07
N GLY A 24 32.01 69.80 4.12
CA GLY A 24 30.87 70.64 3.69
C GLY A 24 30.35 70.37 2.27
N ILE A 25 31.23 70.05 1.31
CA ILE A 25 30.86 69.67 -0.07
C ILE A 25 30.18 68.29 -0.13
N GLY A 26 30.66 67.33 0.68
CA GLY A 26 30.11 65.98 0.76
C GLY A 26 28.71 65.95 1.39
N GLN A 27 28.41 66.86 2.33
CA GLN A 27 27.08 66.97 2.91
C GLN A 27 26.02 67.42 1.90
N VAL A 28 26.34 68.41 1.06
CA VAL A 28 25.43 68.89 0.01
C VAL A 28 25.18 67.80 -1.04
N GLN A 29 26.22 67.06 -1.45
CA GLN A 29 26.08 65.93 -2.37
C GLN A 29 25.25 64.79 -1.77
N ALA A 30 25.44 64.49 -0.48
CA ALA A 30 24.66 63.48 0.23
C ALA A 30 23.18 63.86 0.33
N GLU A 31 22.88 65.13 0.63
CA GLU A 31 21.50 65.61 0.69
C GLU A 31 20.83 65.55 -0.69
N LEU A 32 21.54 65.94 -1.75
CA LEU A 32 21.03 65.85 -3.12
C LEU A 32 20.76 64.40 -3.53
N ALA A 33 21.66 63.46 -3.23
CA ALA A 33 21.48 62.04 -3.50
C ALA A 33 20.28 61.46 -2.73
N LEU A 34 20.12 61.83 -1.47
CA LEU A 34 18.98 61.41 -0.65
C LEU A 34 17.66 61.96 -1.18
N ARG A 35 17.60 63.24 -1.59
CA ARG A 35 16.40 63.82 -2.23
C ARG A 35 16.01 63.10 -3.51
N ARG A 36 16.99 62.66 -4.33
CA ARG A 36 16.70 61.86 -5.54
C ARG A 36 16.10 60.49 -5.21
N LEU A 37 16.63 59.81 -4.19
CA LEU A 37 16.07 58.53 -3.72
C LEU A 37 14.70 58.70 -3.05
N GLU A 38 14.49 59.81 -2.34
CA GLU A 38 13.22 60.16 -1.71
C GLU A 38 12.12 60.39 -2.76
N LYS A 39 12.47 61.02 -3.89
CA LYS A 39 11.57 61.17 -5.04
C LYS A 39 11.16 59.80 -5.61
N LEU A 40 12.09 58.86 -5.73
CA LEU A 40 11.78 57.48 -6.14
C LEU A 40 10.91 56.75 -5.11
N ARG A 41 11.05 57.06 -3.82
CA ARG A 41 10.21 56.51 -2.74
C ARG A 41 8.78 57.05 -2.78
N GLN A 42 8.61 58.33 -3.10
CA GLN A 42 7.30 58.99 -3.17
C GLN A 42 6.52 58.63 -4.44
N GLN A 43 7.20 58.24 -5.51
CA GLN A 43 6.55 57.75 -6.73
C GLN A 43 5.91 56.38 -6.51
N THR A 44 4.73 56.20 -7.08
CA THR A 44 4.02 54.93 -7.15
C THR A 44 4.20 54.29 -8.52
N GLY A 45 4.59 53.02 -8.58
CA GLY A 45 4.82 52.32 -9.85
C GLY A 45 5.64 51.04 -9.69
N SER A 46 6.22 50.57 -10.79
CA SER A 46 7.10 49.39 -10.80
C SER A 46 8.32 49.59 -9.88
N PRO A 47 8.76 48.54 -9.17
CA PRO A 47 9.93 48.61 -8.30
C PRO A 47 11.17 49.07 -9.07
N VAL A 48 11.90 50.04 -8.51
CA VAL A 48 13.13 50.55 -9.11
C VAL A 48 14.15 49.42 -9.28
N MET A 49 14.70 49.29 -10.49
CA MET A 49 15.73 48.30 -10.82
C MET A 49 17.14 48.79 -10.50
N GLU A 50 18.12 47.87 -10.48
CA GLU A 50 19.52 48.18 -10.18
C GLU A 50 20.10 49.27 -11.10
N SER A 51 19.83 49.19 -12.40
CA SER A 51 20.28 50.17 -13.39
C SER A 51 19.69 51.57 -13.16
N GLU A 52 18.42 51.65 -12.76
CA GLU A 52 17.77 52.91 -12.42
C GLU A 52 18.30 53.51 -11.11
N LEU A 53 18.62 52.68 -10.11
CA LEU A 53 19.27 53.12 -8.88
C LEU A 53 20.68 53.66 -9.14
N GLN A 54 21.46 52.97 -9.97
CA GLN A 54 22.79 53.41 -10.35
C GLN A 54 22.73 54.74 -11.11
N ALA A 55 21.87 54.85 -12.13
CA ALA A 55 21.72 56.09 -12.91
C ALA A 55 21.27 57.30 -12.07
N ALA A 56 20.53 57.07 -10.97
CA ALA A 56 20.01 58.16 -10.15
C ALA A 56 21.07 58.83 -9.26
N ILE A 57 22.12 58.12 -8.85
CA ILE A 57 23.08 58.61 -7.85
C ILE A 57 24.56 58.33 -8.16
N SER A 58 24.91 57.56 -9.20
CA SER A 58 26.32 57.24 -9.51
C SER A 58 27.17 58.47 -9.87
N ASP A 59 26.55 59.52 -10.39
CA ASP A 59 27.15 60.83 -10.64
C ASP A 59 27.60 61.54 -9.34
N LEU A 60 26.90 61.25 -8.24
CA LEU A 60 27.15 61.85 -6.92
C LEU A 60 28.03 60.97 -6.02
N ILE A 61 28.06 59.66 -6.25
CA ILE A 61 28.86 58.70 -5.47
C ILE A 61 29.64 57.72 -6.37
N PRO A 62 30.64 58.21 -7.15
CA PRO A 62 31.38 57.36 -8.09
C PRO A 62 32.20 56.26 -7.42
N GLN A 63 32.51 56.38 -6.12
CA GLN A 63 33.25 55.39 -5.32
C GLN A 63 32.34 54.36 -4.62
N ALA A 64 31.04 54.38 -4.88
CA ALA A 64 30.09 53.49 -4.24
C ALA A 64 30.34 52.02 -4.59
N ASN A 65 30.11 51.12 -3.62
CA ASN A 65 30.26 49.70 -3.85
C ASN A 65 29.15 49.19 -4.78
N PRO A 66 29.47 48.65 -5.98
CA PRO A 66 28.47 48.22 -6.95
C PRO A 66 27.53 47.15 -6.39
N LYS A 67 28.00 46.34 -5.43
CA LYS A 67 27.20 45.28 -4.79
C LYS A 67 26.01 45.83 -4.01
N VAL A 68 26.12 47.05 -3.47
CA VAL A 68 25.04 47.67 -2.66
C VAL A 68 23.82 47.98 -3.52
N PHE A 69 24.01 48.42 -4.76
CA PHE A 69 22.90 48.67 -5.69
C PHE A 69 22.16 47.38 -6.05
N SER A 70 22.90 46.29 -6.30
CA SER A 70 22.30 44.97 -6.55
C SER A 70 21.51 44.45 -5.34
N GLN A 71 22.00 44.69 -4.13
CA GLN A 71 21.36 44.25 -2.90
C GLN A 71 20.12 45.09 -2.59
N ALA A 72 20.19 46.41 -2.77
CA ALA A 72 19.06 47.32 -2.66
C ALA A 72 17.95 46.94 -3.66
N ALA A 73 18.30 46.65 -4.91
CA ALA A 73 17.33 46.22 -5.92
C ALA A 73 16.67 44.87 -5.58
N LYS A 74 17.42 43.91 -5.04
CA LYS A 74 16.87 42.62 -4.57
C LYS A 74 15.88 42.81 -3.41
N ILE A 75 16.24 43.65 -2.42
CA ILE A 75 15.37 43.97 -1.28
C ILE A 75 14.12 44.74 -1.73
N ASN A 76 14.25 45.55 -2.78
CA ASN A 76 13.17 46.37 -3.31
C ASN A 76 12.10 45.56 -4.07
N ARG A 77 12.42 44.34 -4.53
CA ARG A 77 11.47 43.48 -5.24
C ARG A 77 10.43 42.89 -4.26
N PRO A 78 9.13 42.94 -4.60
CA PRO A 78 8.11 42.26 -3.80
C PRO A 78 8.39 40.74 -3.80
N ALA A 79 8.11 40.08 -2.67
CA ALA A 79 8.23 38.63 -2.57
C ALA A 79 7.45 37.98 -3.73
N SER A 80 8.13 37.22 -4.57
CA SER A 80 7.51 36.61 -5.74
C SER A 80 6.32 35.75 -5.29
N LYS A 81 5.13 36.06 -5.82
CA LYS A 81 3.89 35.31 -5.55
C LYS A 81 4.05 33.81 -5.84
N PHE A 82 5.01 33.43 -6.69
CA PHE A 82 5.36 32.04 -6.98
C PHE A 82 5.96 31.31 -5.78
N TRP A 83 6.90 31.92 -5.05
CA TRP A 83 7.52 31.31 -3.86
C TRP A 83 6.57 31.31 -2.65
N ALA A 84 5.69 32.31 -2.54
CA ALA A 84 4.62 32.30 -1.55
C ALA A 84 3.60 31.18 -1.84
N ARG A 85 3.21 30.97 -3.10
CA ARG A 85 2.33 29.87 -3.54
C ARG A 85 2.97 28.50 -3.35
N LEU A 86 4.29 28.37 -3.58
CA LEU A 86 5.00 27.10 -3.38
C LEU A 86 5.07 26.72 -1.90
N LYS A 87 5.33 27.70 -1.01
CA LYS A 87 5.30 27.48 0.46
C LYS A 87 3.90 27.17 0.98
N PHE A 88 2.87 27.82 0.45
CA PHE A 88 1.48 27.48 0.77
C PHE A 88 1.06 26.12 0.21
N GLY A 89 1.50 25.75 -1.00
CA GLY A 89 1.21 24.46 -1.62
C GLY A 89 1.86 23.29 -0.88
N THR A 90 3.11 23.43 -0.41
CA THR A 90 3.75 22.41 0.42
C THR A 90 3.18 22.36 1.83
N ALA A 91 2.82 23.50 2.43
CA ALA A 91 2.10 23.52 3.70
C ALA A 91 0.71 22.86 3.60
N LEU A 92 -0.02 23.03 2.49
CA LEU A 92 -1.29 22.36 2.22
C LEU A 92 -1.14 20.85 1.97
N LEU A 93 -0.03 20.40 1.36
CA LEU A 93 0.25 18.98 1.19
C LEU A 93 0.69 18.31 2.50
N VAL A 94 1.48 18.99 3.32
CA VAL A 94 1.90 18.49 4.64
C VAL A 94 0.75 18.54 5.65
N LEU A 95 -0.07 19.59 5.64
CA LEU A 95 -1.31 19.64 6.42
C LEU A 95 -2.34 18.65 5.89
N GLY A 96 -2.51 18.52 4.57
CA GLY A 96 -3.44 17.57 3.96
C GLY A 96 -3.13 16.11 4.30
N ALA A 97 -1.86 15.71 4.25
CA ALA A 97 -1.45 14.36 4.66
C ALA A 97 -1.65 14.13 6.18
N GLY A 98 -1.36 15.14 7.02
CA GLY A 98 -1.57 15.07 8.46
C GLY A 98 -3.05 15.09 8.87
N THR A 99 -3.89 15.89 8.21
CA THR A 99 -5.32 15.99 8.50
C THR A 99 -6.10 14.80 7.96
N VAL A 100 -5.75 14.24 6.79
CA VAL A 100 -6.35 12.98 6.32
C VAL A 100 -5.92 11.83 7.24
N GLY A 101 -4.67 11.80 7.69
CA GLY A 101 -4.20 10.79 8.66
C GLY A 101 -4.93 10.83 10.00
N VAL A 102 -5.19 12.04 10.56
CA VAL A 102 -5.90 12.22 11.84
C VAL A 102 -7.42 12.11 11.68
N ALA A 103 -8.00 12.58 10.58
CA ALA A 103 -9.43 12.41 10.27
C ALA A 103 -9.80 10.96 9.96
N ASN A 104 -8.83 10.17 9.46
CA ASN A 104 -8.96 8.74 9.21
C ASN A 104 -8.59 7.88 10.43
N LEU A 105 -8.36 8.49 11.61
CA LEU A 105 -8.20 7.70 12.84
C LEU A 105 -9.55 7.09 13.25
N PRO A 106 -9.56 5.80 13.65
CA PRO A 106 -10.76 5.12 14.13
C PRO A 106 -11.11 5.55 15.58
N ILE A 107 -11.21 6.85 15.83
CA ILE A 107 -11.64 7.41 17.11
C ILE A 107 -13.07 7.94 16.92
N PRO A 108 -14.09 7.38 17.61
CA PRO A 108 -15.51 7.70 17.38
C PRO A 108 -15.82 9.21 17.41
N GLY A 109 -15.20 9.95 18.33
CA GLY A 109 -15.43 11.39 18.49
C GLY A 109 -14.92 12.27 17.32
N ILE A 110 -13.82 11.88 16.66
CA ILE A 110 -13.26 12.64 15.53
C ILE A 110 -13.99 12.27 14.24
N ARG A 111 -14.23 10.96 14.04
CA ARG A 111 -14.90 10.42 12.86
C ARG A 111 -16.31 10.99 12.67
N ASN A 112 -17.10 11.10 13.74
CA ASN A 112 -18.46 11.64 13.67
C ASN A 112 -18.50 13.12 13.28
N VAL A 113 -17.48 13.89 13.66
CA VAL A 113 -17.36 15.31 13.26
C VAL A 113 -16.96 15.42 11.80
N VAL A 114 -16.02 14.58 11.34
CA VAL A 114 -15.59 14.55 9.93
C VAL A 114 -16.73 14.10 9.01
N LEU A 115 -17.52 13.09 9.40
CA LEU A 115 -18.69 12.62 8.66
C LEU A 115 -19.72 13.75 8.42
N LYS A 116 -19.93 14.62 9.42
CA LYS A 116 -20.93 15.71 9.36
C LYS A 116 -20.42 16.94 8.62
N GLU A 117 -19.17 17.33 8.86
CA GLU A 117 -18.65 18.64 8.42
C GLU A 117 -17.78 18.56 7.15
N ALA A 118 -17.14 17.41 6.89
CA ALA A 118 -16.22 17.24 5.78
C ALA A 118 -16.19 15.80 5.23
N PRO A 119 -17.33 15.25 4.76
CA PRO A 119 -17.44 13.84 4.34
C PRO A 119 -16.48 13.47 3.20
N PHE A 120 -16.08 14.43 2.36
CA PHE A 120 -15.11 14.20 1.28
C PHE A 120 -13.73 13.71 1.78
N LEU A 121 -13.36 14.03 3.03
CA LEU A 121 -12.10 13.56 3.63
C LEU A 121 -12.09 12.05 3.89
N LEU A 122 -13.26 11.41 3.97
CA LEU A 122 -13.41 9.98 4.20
C LEU A 122 -13.54 9.20 2.88
N ALA A 123 -13.73 9.88 1.74
CA ALA A 123 -13.96 9.24 0.45
C ALA A 123 -12.87 8.20 0.04
N PRO A 124 -11.56 8.44 0.26
CA PRO A 124 -10.53 7.43 -0.01
C PRO A 124 -10.71 6.16 0.83
N THR A 125 -11.08 6.32 2.11
CA THR A 125 -11.34 5.21 3.04
C THR A 125 -12.59 4.43 2.62
N HIS A 126 -13.66 5.14 2.21
CA HIS A 126 -14.87 4.50 1.71
C HIS A 126 -14.59 3.66 0.44
N MET A 127 -13.82 4.23 -0.49
CA MET A 127 -13.47 3.56 -1.75
C MET A 127 -12.60 2.33 -1.52
N SER A 128 -11.58 2.45 -0.65
CA SER A 128 -10.71 1.33 -0.27
C SER A 128 -11.51 0.20 0.36
N MET A 129 -12.38 0.50 1.32
CA MET A 129 -13.19 -0.52 1.98
C MET A 129 -14.17 -1.19 1.03
N HIS A 130 -14.87 -0.44 0.17
CA HIS A 130 -15.77 -1.01 -0.83
C HIS A 130 -15.03 -1.96 -1.77
N HIS A 131 -13.82 -1.58 -2.19
CA HIS A 131 -12.95 -2.44 -3.00
C HIS A 131 -12.59 -3.72 -2.24
N HIS A 132 -12.10 -3.62 -1.00
CA HIS A 132 -11.71 -4.79 -0.22
C HIS A 132 -12.90 -5.71 0.08
N TYR A 133 -14.06 -5.15 0.42
CA TYR A 133 -15.26 -5.95 0.65
C TYR A 133 -15.71 -6.71 -0.60
N ARG A 134 -15.86 -6.03 -1.75
CA ARG A 134 -16.28 -6.68 -2.99
C ARG A 134 -15.29 -7.72 -3.47
N SER A 135 -14.00 -7.42 -3.39
CA SER A 135 -12.94 -8.37 -3.72
C SER A 135 -12.97 -9.58 -2.79
N ALA A 136 -13.17 -9.40 -1.48
CA ALA A 136 -13.29 -10.50 -0.53
C ALA A 136 -14.46 -11.42 -0.87
N ILE A 137 -15.66 -10.87 -1.08
CA ILE A 137 -16.85 -11.68 -1.40
C ILE A 137 -16.67 -12.47 -2.71
N ALA A 138 -16.15 -11.82 -3.76
CA ALA A 138 -15.90 -12.49 -5.04
C ALA A 138 -14.85 -13.61 -4.91
N LEU A 139 -13.80 -13.40 -4.10
CA LEU A 139 -12.78 -14.41 -3.83
C LEU A 139 -13.30 -15.56 -2.97
N ILE A 140 -14.21 -15.29 -2.01
CA ILE A 140 -14.88 -16.32 -1.22
C ILE A 140 -15.72 -17.23 -2.13
N GLU A 141 -16.49 -16.66 -3.06
CA GLU A 141 -17.30 -17.44 -3.99
C GLU A 141 -16.45 -18.33 -4.89
N GLN A 142 -15.35 -17.80 -5.45
CA GLN A 142 -14.39 -18.58 -6.24
C GLN A 142 -13.74 -19.68 -5.40
N ALA A 143 -13.31 -19.35 -4.18
CA ALA A 143 -12.73 -20.30 -3.26
C ALA A 143 -13.70 -21.41 -2.89
N ASP A 144 -14.98 -21.09 -2.66
CA ASP A 144 -16.00 -22.07 -2.32
C ASP A 144 -16.15 -23.14 -3.42
N GLN A 145 -16.20 -22.73 -4.69
CA GLN A 145 -16.25 -23.66 -5.81
C GLN A 145 -15.01 -24.57 -5.84
N LEU A 146 -13.82 -23.97 -5.74
CA LEU A 146 -12.54 -24.68 -5.82
C LEU A 146 -12.26 -25.58 -4.61
N VAL A 147 -12.81 -25.26 -3.43
CA VAL A 147 -12.59 -26.03 -2.19
C VAL A 147 -13.71 -27.03 -1.92
N ASN A 148 -14.95 -26.69 -2.23
CA ASN A 148 -16.12 -27.53 -1.94
C ASN A 148 -16.54 -28.42 -3.09
N GLN A 149 -16.19 -28.08 -4.32
CA GLN A 149 -16.54 -28.84 -5.52
C GLN A 149 -15.31 -29.37 -6.27
N ALA A 150 -14.16 -29.45 -5.58
CA ALA A 150 -12.91 -29.94 -6.14
C ALA A 150 -13.05 -31.34 -6.75
N THR A 151 -12.54 -31.46 -7.96
CA THR A 151 -12.43 -32.72 -8.69
C THR A 151 -10.98 -33.17 -8.87
N ALA A 152 -10.04 -32.22 -8.75
CA ALA A 152 -8.60 -32.43 -8.85
C ALA A 152 -7.87 -31.81 -7.64
N PHE A 153 -6.62 -32.22 -7.40
CA PHE A 153 -5.83 -31.66 -6.28
C PHE A 153 -5.42 -30.20 -6.54
N GLU A 154 -5.26 -29.86 -7.81
CA GLU A 154 -4.97 -28.52 -8.32
C GLU A 154 -6.11 -27.54 -7.96
N ASP A 155 -7.37 -28.01 -7.96
CA ASP A 155 -8.50 -27.19 -7.53
C ASP A 155 -8.32 -26.72 -6.08
N HIS A 156 -7.87 -27.60 -5.18
CA HIS A 156 -7.58 -27.23 -3.80
C HIS A 156 -6.38 -26.29 -3.66
N GLU A 157 -5.36 -26.41 -4.51
CA GLU A 157 -4.22 -25.50 -4.51
C GLU A 157 -4.64 -24.09 -4.92
N PHE A 158 -5.35 -23.95 -6.04
CA PHE A 158 -5.93 -22.67 -6.46
C PHE A 158 -6.94 -22.15 -5.42
N GLY A 159 -7.76 -23.04 -4.86
CA GLY A 159 -8.68 -22.71 -3.78
C GLY A 159 -7.97 -22.08 -2.57
N ALA A 160 -6.84 -22.64 -2.16
CA ALA A 160 -6.03 -22.10 -1.05
C ALA A 160 -5.49 -20.70 -1.33
N GLU A 161 -5.06 -20.42 -2.56
CA GLU A 161 -4.65 -19.07 -2.96
C GLU A 161 -5.81 -18.07 -2.86
N LYS A 162 -7.01 -18.46 -3.31
CA LYS A 162 -8.20 -17.61 -3.23
C LYS A 162 -8.66 -17.39 -1.79
N VAL A 163 -8.64 -18.42 -0.95
CA VAL A 163 -8.94 -18.30 0.49
C VAL A 163 -7.99 -17.31 1.16
N LYS A 164 -6.69 -17.41 0.89
CA LYS A 164 -5.68 -16.49 1.45
C LYS A 164 -5.88 -15.05 0.96
N ALA A 165 -6.21 -14.88 -0.32
CA ALA A 165 -6.50 -13.56 -0.88
C ALA A 165 -7.78 -12.97 -0.26
N ALA A 166 -8.84 -13.78 -0.10
CA ALA A 166 -10.07 -13.38 0.57
C ALA A 166 -9.80 -12.94 2.01
N GLN A 167 -9.04 -13.73 2.78
CA GLN A 167 -8.63 -13.39 4.14
C GLN A 167 -7.88 -12.05 4.19
N THR A 168 -6.93 -11.85 3.27
CA THR A 168 -6.17 -10.60 3.16
C THR A 168 -7.10 -9.41 2.93
N HIS A 169 -8.10 -9.52 2.06
CA HIS A 169 -9.07 -8.45 1.84
C HIS A 169 -9.99 -8.22 3.06
N LEU A 170 -10.42 -9.28 3.76
CA LEU A 170 -11.23 -9.17 4.97
C LEU A 170 -10.46 -8.51 6.14
N ASP A 171 -9.14 -8.72 6.22
CA ASP A 171 -8.30 -8.13 7.27
C ASP A 171 -7.99 -6.65 7.03
N GLN A 172 -8.17 -6.15 5.81
CA GLN A 172 -8.09 -4.73 5.49
C GLN A 172 -9.38 -3.97 5.84
N LEU A 173 -10.46 -4.67 6.20
CA LEU A 173 -11.69 -4.03 6.66
C LEU A 173 -11.50 -3.55 8.11
N PRO A 174 -11.80 -2.28 8.41
CA PRO A 174 -11.55 -1.70 9.73
C PRO A 174 -12.44 -2.34 10.79
N VAL A 175 -11.91 -2.57 11.99
CA VAL A 175 -12.65 -3.16 13.12
C VAL A 175 -13.86 -2.32 13.54
N SER A 176 -13.80 -0.99 13.34
CA SER A 176 -14.91 -0.07 13.59
C SER A 176 -16.16 -0.31 12.72
N LEU A 177 -16.03 -1.14 11.68
CA LEU A 177 -17.16 -1.61 10.86
C LEU A 177 -18.11 -2.52 11.66
N LEU A 178 -17.63 -3.13 12.75
CA LEU A 178 -18.42 -3.92 13.68
C LEU A 178 -19.28 -3.07 14.62
N GLU A 179 -18.97 -1.77 14.75
CA GLU A 179 -19.65 -0.87 15.67
C GLU A 179 -20.88 -0.20 15.02
N ASP A 180 -20.77 0.25 13.76
CA ASP A 180 -21.87 0.90 13.05
C ASP A 180 -21.75 0.80 11.50
N PRO A 181 -22.29 -0.27 10.88
CA PRO A 181 -22.23 -0.48 9.43
C PRO A 181 -23.22 0.40 8.65
N GLU A 182 -24.35 0.79 9.25
CA GLU A 182 -25.43 1.52 8.57
C GLU A 182 -25.02 2.96 8.25
N ASP A 183 -24.43 3.65 9.22
CA ASP A 183 -23.91 5.01 9.05
C ASP A 183 -22.90 5.11 7.90
N TYR A 184 -22.08 4.07 7.75
CA TYR A 184 -21.08 4.00 6.67
C TYR A 184 -21.73 3.73 5.31
N CYS A 185 -22.63 2.75 5.22
CA CYS A 185 -23.19 2.34 3.94
C CYS A 185 -24.20 3.33 3.37
N ASN A 186 -24.87 4.11 4.22
CA ASN A 186 -25.70 5.23 3.81
C ASN A 186 -24.91 6.28 3.03
N ALA A 187 -23.64 6.53 3.40
CA ALA A 187 -22.77 7.50 2.72
C ALA A 187 -22.08 6.93 1.47
N ALA A 188 -21.77 5.63 1.45
CA ALA A 188 -21.03 4.96 0.37
C ALA A 188 -21.91 4.26 -0.67
N GLY A 189 -23.23 4.21 -0.49
CA GLY A 189 -24.16 3.53 -1.40
C GLY A 189 -23.98 2.02 -1.44
N CYS A 190 -23.58 1.41 -0.32
CA CYS A 190 -23.41 -0.04 -0.19
C CYS A 190 -24.52 -0.69 0.64
N SER A 191 -24.65 -2.01 0.54
CA SER A 191 -25.33 -2.85 1.53
C SER A 191 -24.26 -3.70 2.22
N PHE A 192 -24.01 -3.42 3.50
CA PHE A 192 -23.08 -4.18 4.32
C PHE A 192 -23.68 -4.33 5.72
N THR A 193 -23.63 -5.53 6.27
CA THR A 193 -24.03 -5.82 7.64
C THR A 193 -22.90 -6.50 8.42
N THR A 194 -22.85 -6.29 9.74
CA THR A 194 -21.91 -6.99 10.62
C THR A 194 -22.07 -8.51 10.55
N ASP A 195 -23.29 -8.99 10.29
CA ASP A 195 -23.61 -10.40 10.10
C ASP A 195 -22.98 -10.95 8.82
N GLU A 196 -23.09 -10.26 7.68
CA GLU A 196 -22.45 -10.68 6.43
C GLU A 196 -20.93 -10.79 6.58
N PHE A 197 -20.29 -9.85 7.27
CA PHE A 197 -18.84 -9.91 7.51
C PHE A 197 -18.44 -11.05 8.45
N ARG A 198 -19.20 -11.26 9.52
CA ARG A 198 -18.98 -12.39 10.43
C ARG A 198 -19.11 -13.71 9.68
N VAL A 199 -20.14 -13.85 8.84
CA VAL A 199 -20.34 -15.02 7.97
C VAL A 199 -19.17 -15.18 7.01
N ALA A 200 -18.74 -14.11 6.33
CA ALA A 200 -17.61 -14.15 5.41
C ALA A 200 -16.31 -14.66 6.08
N ARG A 201 -15.96 -14.12 7.26
CA ARG A 201 -14.80 -14.59 8.04
C ARG A 201 -14.93 -16.04 8.47
N GLN A 202 -16.12 -16.45 8.92
CA GLN A 202 -16.39 -17.85 9.31
C GLN A 202 -16.26 -18.80 8.11
N THR A 203 -16.75 -18.41 6.94
CA THR A 203 -16.65 -19.20 5.72
C THR A 203 -15.20 -19.38 5.31
N VAL A 204 -14.39 -18.31 5.31
CA VAL A 204 -12.94 -18.40 5.07
C VAL A 204 -12.26 -19.36 6.05
N ALA A 205 -12.49 -19.19 7.35
CA ALA A 205 -11.89 -20.07 8.36
C ALA A 205 -12.29 -21.54 8.20
N ARG A 206 -13.54 -21.82 7.81
CA ARG A 206 -14.00 -23.19 7.52
C ARG A 206 -13.29 -23.77 6.29
N MET A 207 -13.12 -22.99 5.24
CA MET A 207 -12.38 -23.41 4.05
C MET A 207 -10.91 -23.67 4.36
N GLU A 208 -10.25 -22.83 5.16
CA GLU A 208 -8.87 -23.06 5.62
C GLU A 208 -8.73 -24.39 6.36
N ALA A 209 -9.63 -24.66 7.30
CA ALA A 209 -9.64 -25.92 8.04
C ALA A 209 -9.84 -27.14 7.12
N LYS A 210 -10.72 -27.01 6.12
CA LYS A 210 -10.95 -28.07 5.13
C LYS A 210 -9.72 -28.28 4.23
N LEU A 211 -9.13 -27.21 3.70
CA LEU A 211 -7.91 -27.26 2.91
C LEU A 211 -6.75 -27.91 3.66
N PHE A 212 -6.63 -27.66 4.95
CA PHE A 212 -5.65 -28.33 5.79
C PHE A 212 -5.89 -29.86 5.85
N GLN A 213 -7.13 -30.29 6.02
CA GLN A 213 -7.49 -31.70 5.99
C GLN A 213 -7.22 -32.34 4.61
N GLU A 214 -7.59 -31.65 3.52
CA GLU A 214 -7.34 -32.09 2.15
C GLU A 214 -5.85 -32.22 1.87
N LYS A 215 -5.04 -31.25 2.28
CA LYS A 215 -3.58 -31.30 2.06
C LYS A 215 -2.94 -32.48 2.79
N ASN A 216 -3.31 -32.72 4.04
CA ASN A 216 -2.82 -33.86 4.82
C ASN A 216 -3.23 -35.19 4.17
N ALA A 217 -4.46 -35.29 3.66
CA ALA A 217 -4.95 -36.49 2.98
C ALA A 217 -4.25 -36.70 1.63
N GLN A 218 -4.03 -35.64 0.85
CA GLN A 218 -3.27 -35.67 -0.40
C GLN A 218 -1.85 -36.18 -0.17
N THR A 219 -1.12 -35.63 0.81
CA THR A 219 0.25 -36.06 1.10
C THR A 219 0.32 -37.55 1.46
N ARG A 220 -0.61 -38.04 2.29
CA ARG A 220 -0.68 -39.47 2.63
C ARG A 220 -1.04 -40.33 1.42
N PHE A 221 -1.93 -39.85 0.55
CA PHE A 221 -2.29 -40.52 -0.69
C PHE A 221 -1.09 -40.65 -1.64
N GLU A 222 -0.35 -39.56 -1.86
CA GLU A 222 0.86 -39.55 -2.71
C GLU A 222 1.93 -40.50 -2.17
N GLN A 223 2.23 -40.42 -0.86
CA GLN A 223 3.20 -41.31 -0.21
C GLN A 223 2.81 -42.79 -0.31
N SER A 224 1.52 -43.10 -0.13
CA SER A 224 1.04 -44.49 -0.22
C SER A 224 1.13 -45.01 -1.65
N ASN A 225 0.76 -44.20 -2.65
CA ASN A 225 0.90 -44.58 -4.06
C ASN A 225 2.37 -44.74 -4.47
N GLN A 226 3.28 -43.90 -3.94
CA GLN A 226 4.70 -44.05 -4.20
C GLN A 226 5.25 -45.38 -3.64
N ARG A 227 4.97 -45.70 -2.37
CA ARG A 227 5.40 -46.96 -1.75
C ARG A 227 4.83 -48.18 -2.48
N LEU A 228 3.57 -48.09 -2.88
CA LEU A 228 2.93 -49.12 -3.69
C LEU A 228 3.66 -49.34 -5.02
N ALA A 229 3.95 -48.26 -5.76
CA ALA A 229 4.67 -48.33 -7.04
C ALA A 229 6.10 -48.89 -6.88
N GLU A 230 6.79 -48.54 -5.81
CA GLU A 230 8.12 -49.07 -5.48
C GLU A 230 8.05 -50.58 -5.17
N SER A 231 7.06 -51.00 -4.37
CA SER A 231 6.83 -52.40 -4.02
C SER A 231 6.52 -53.25 -5.25
N ILE A 232 5.68 -52.74 -6.15
CA ILE A 232 5.36 -53.37 -7.44
C ILE A 232 6.63 -53.53 -8.27
N ARG A 233 7.41 -52.46 -8.44
CA ARG A 233 8.68 -52.50 -9.20
C ARG A 233 9.67 -53.51 -8.64
N MET A 234 9.80 -53.60 -7.31
CA MET A 234 10.69 -54.60 -6.70
C MET A 234 10.28 -56.03 -7.06
N ILE A 235 8.98 -56.32 -7.02
CA ILE A 235 8.44 -57.63 -7.37
C ILE A 235 8.61 -57.93 -8.87
N ASP A 236 8.30 -56.96 -9.72
CA ASP A 236 8.42 -57.09 -11.18
C ASP A 236 9.88 -57.28 -11.63
N ASN A 237 10.82 -56.66 -10.92
CA ASN A 237 12.26 -56.83 -11.14
C ASN A 237 12.83 -58.15 -10.57
N GLY A 238 11.96 -59.06 -10.11
CA GLY A 238 12.36 -60.40 -9.69
C GLY A 238 12.90 -60.48 -8.27
N ALA A 239 12.44 -59.63 -7.34
CA ALA A 239 12.73 -59.81 -5.92
C ALA A 239 12.32 -61.22 -5.44
N LEU A 240 13.18 -61.86 -4.66
CA LEU A 240 13.02 -63.22 -4.11
C LEU A 240 13.25 -63.22 -2.59
N GLY A 241 12.85 -64.31 -1.92
CA GLY A 241 13.08 -64.51 -0.49
C GLY A 241 12.55 -63.35 0.37
N ASP A 242 13.40 -62.86 1.27
CA ASP A 242 13.07 -61.78 2.22
C ASP A 242 12.77 -60.44 1.52
N ASP A 243 13.37 -60.17 0.36
CA ASP A 243 13.12 -58.95 -0.40
C ASP A 243 11.71 -58.95 -0.99
N ARG A 244 11.27 -60.11 -1.50
CA ARG A 244 9.90 -60.29 -1.98
C ARG A 244 8.89 -60.17 -0.84
N ALA A 245 9.19 -60.80 0.31
CA ALA A 245 8.32 -60.75 1.48
C ALA A 245 8.14 -59.32 1.99
N ARG A 246 9.22 -58.52 2.05
CA ARG A 246 9.16 -57.10 2.41
C ARG A 246 8.36 -56.29 1.41
N ALA A 247 8.60 -56.45 0.11
CA ALA A 247 7.84 -55.74 -0.93
C ALA A 247 6.33 -56.06 -0.88
N LEU A 248 5.95 -57.31 -0.59
CA LEU A 248 4.54 -57.68 -0.40
C LEU A 248 3.94 -57.05 0.86
N ALA A 249 4.70 -56.99 1.96
CA ALA A 249 4.25 -56.32 3.18
C ALA A 249 4.07 -54.81 2.96
N ASP A 250 4.99 -54.16 2.27
CA ASP A 250 4.92 -52.74 1.93
C ASP A 250 3.76 -52.43 0.98
N TRP A 251 3.51 -53.30 -0.01
CA TRP A 251 2.31 -53.22 -0.86
C TRP A 251 1.05 -53.27 0.01
N ARG A 252 0.91 -54.28 0.87
CA ARG A 252 -0.28 -54.43 1.72
C ARG A 252 -0.47 -53.21 2.62
N SER A 253 0.61 -52.74 3.26
CA SER A 253 0.58 -51.55 4.11
C SER A 253 0.18 -50.30 3.32
N ALA A 254 0.56 -50.17 2.05
CA ALA A 254 0.13 -49.06 1.21
C ALA A 254 -1.37 -49.11 0.89
N ILE A 255 -1.93 -50.30 0.62
CA ILE A 255 -3.38 -50.48 0.47
C ILE A 255 -4.10 -50.08 1.76
N ASP A 256 -3.65 -50.58 2.91
CA ASP A 256 -4.27 -50.28 4.20
C ASP A 256 -4.19 -48.76 4.52
N ALA A 257 -3.08 -48.11 4.18
CA ALA A 257 -2.92 -46.66 4.34
C ALA A 257 -3.87 -45.85 3.44
N LEU A 258 -4.12 -46.33 2.21
CA LEU A 258 -5.10 -45.73 1.29
C LEU A 258 -6.54 -45.89 1.82
N ASP A 259 -6.88 -47.04 2.43
CA ASP A 259 -8.21 -47.29 2.99
C ASP A 259 -8.51 -46.45 4.23
N GLN A 260 -7.48 -46.11 5.00
CA GLN A 260 -7.58 -45.25 6.19
C GLN A 260 -7.76 -43.76 5.87
N LEU A 261 -7.67 -43.33 4.61
CA LEU A 261 -7.87 -41.94 4.24
C LEU A 261 -9.34 -41.51 4.51
N PRO A 262 -9.59 -40.32 5.08
CA PRO A 262 -10.95 -39.86 5.35
C PRO A 262 -11.76 -39.75 4.05
N LYS A 263 -12.89 -40.48 3.98
CA LYS A 263 -13.77 -40.53 2.79
C LYS A 263 -14.38 -39.19 2.40
N THR A 264 -14.39 -38.23 3.32
CA THR A 264 -14.84 -36.85 3.09
C THR A 264 -13.85 -36.04 2.24
N THR A 265 -12.58 -36.46 2.18
CA THR A 265 -11.54 -35.77 1.38
C THR A 265 -11.52 -36.26 -0.06
N LEU A 266 -11.02 -35.44 -0.99
CA LEU A 266 -10.83 -35.87 -2.38
C LEU A 266 -9.89 -37.07 -2.47
N ALA A 267 -8.78 -37.03 -1.74
CA ALA A 267 -7.82 -38.12 -1.69
C ALA A 267 -8.44 -39.44 -1.22
N GLY A 268 -9.30 -39.40 -0.20
CA GLY A 268 -10.04 -40.58 0.27
C GLY A 268 -11.02 -41.12 -0.77
N ARG A 269 -11.76 -40.26 -1.47
CA ARG A 269 -12.65 -40.68 -2.57
C ARG A 269 -11.87 -41.35 -3.71
N LEU A 270 -10.76 -40.75 -4.13
CA LEU A 270 -9.89 -41.29 -5.17
C LEU A 270 -9.28 -42.64 -4.76
N ALA A 271 -8.86 -42.78 -3.50
CA ALA A 271 -8.35 -44.04 -2.96
C ALA A 271 -9.40 -45.15 -3.02
N GLN A 272 -10.62 -44.88 -2.56
CA GLN A 272 -11.71 -45.85 -2.54
C GLN A 272 -12.09 -46.37 -3.93
N ASN A 273 -12.00 -45.52 -4.96
CA ASN A 273 -12.21 -45.94 -6.34
C ASN A 273 -11.16 -46.95 -6.85
N LYS A 274 -9.99 -47.03 -6.20
CA LYS A 274 -8.87 -47.89 -6.63
C LYS A 274 -8.70 -49.14 -5.77
N ILE A 275 -9.09 -49.11 -4.50
CA ILE A 275 -8.79 -50.18 -3.51
C ILE A 275 -9.19 -51.56 -4.00
N THR A 276 -10.40 -51.74 -4.55
CA THR A 276 -10.85 -53.06 -5.05
C THR A 276 -9.93 -53.64 -6.13
N ALA A 277 -9.44 -52.79 -7.04
CA ALA A 277 -8.51 -53.22 -8.08
C ALA A 277 -7.13 -53.57 -7.47
N LEU A 278 -6.63 -52.71 -6.58
CA LEU A 278 -5.35 -52.93 -5.90
C LEU A 278 -5.34 -54.23 -5.07
N GLU A 279 -6.43 -54.52 -4.37
CA GLU A 279 -6.56 -55.78 -3.62
C GLU A 279 -6.63 -57.01 -4.51
N ARG A 280 -7.35 -56.92 -5.63
CA ARG A 280 -7.41 -58.01 -6.62
C ARG A 280 -6.01 -58.29 -7.16
N ASP A 281 -5.28 -57.26 -7.53
CA ASP A 281 -3.95 -57.39 -8.13
C ASP A 281 -2.94 -57.92 -7.10
N PHE A 282 -3.02 -57.47 -5.85
CA PHE A 282 -2.24 -58.02 -4.74
C PHE A 282 -2.48 -59.53 -4.55
N ARG A 283 -3.75 -59.97 -4.51
CA ARG A 283 -4.10 -61.39 -4.35
C ARG A 283 -3.55 -62.24 -5.51
N ALA A 284 -3.58 -61.72 -6.74
CA ALA A 284 -3.05 -62.41 -7.90
C ALA A 284 -1.53 -62.64 -7.80
N ILE A 285 -0.78 -61.66 -7.30
CA ILE A 285 0.69 -61.72 -7.17
C ILE A 285 1.15 -62.56 -5.99
N VAL A 286 0.41 -62.54 -4.88
CA VAL A 286 0.70 -63.44 -3.74
C VAL A 286 0.42 -64.89 -4.12
N GLY A 287 -0.63 -65.14 -4.92
CA GLY A 287 -0.98 -66.48 -5.39
C GLY A 287 -0.06 -67.02 -6.50
N SER A 288 0.61 -66.15 -7.26
CA SER A 288 1.60 -66.55 -8.26
C SER A 288 2.95 -66.79 -7.60
N ASN A 289 3.18 -68.04 -7.18
CA ASN A 289 4.46 -68.45 -6.61
C ASN A 289 5.53 -68.47 -7.72
N PRO A 290 6.58 -67.61 -7.69
CA PRO A 290 7.70 -67.75 -8.61
C PRO A 290 8.44 -69.02 -8.21
N LYS A 291 8.29 -70.09 -9.00
CA LYS A 291 9.06 -71.31 -8.80
C LYS A 291 10.55 -70.95 -8.93
N ASN A 292 11.33 -71.38 -7.93
CA ASN A 292 12.80 -71.34 -7.89
C ASN A 292 13.44 -71.68 -9.24
#